data_AF-A0A8T5T1K7-F1
#
_entry.id   AF-A0A8T5T1K7-F1
#
_cell.length_a   1.000
_cell.length_b   1.000
_cell.length_c   1.000
_cell.angle_alpha   90.00
_cell.angle_beta   90.00
_cell.angle_gamma   90.00
#
_symmetry.space_group_name_H-M   'P 1'
#
loop_
_entity.id
_entity.type
_entity.pdbx_description
1 polymer ?
#
loop_
_entity_poly.entity_id
_entity_poly.type
_entity_poly.pdbx_seq_one_letter_code
_entity_poly.pdbx_strand_id
1 'polypeptide(L)'
;MQILKDLDAMFESDTIKPTFNHAHILLSLLIFENHPQGIGRYRLKEELLIGMGTARSLITRLKDKVDFIKVSVGIDQNNQPKNRLGHILTENGIIFLERFKKKIPLLKKGDLKLLKEIIIDAEKNYPFICIVKKGDSKIKYGMEQRDAAIKVNGSGATCLVFNGDHFVFPASSNVDNSDLKEKANINIEDYFKELILSANGFLEKGDVFIIGLGDEPKKARLASLNAALTLI
;
A
#
# COMPACT_ATOMS: atom_id res chain seq x y z
N MET A 1 11.54 -8.57 5.16
CA MET A 1 12.40 -7.88 6.14
C MET A 1 13.47 -7.03 5.46
N GLN A 2 14.10 -7.47 4.37
CA GLN A 2 15.11 -6.67 3.65
C GLN A 2 14.53 -5.40 2.99
N ILE A 3 13.32 -5.45 2.42
CA ILE A 3 12.82 -4.32 1.61
C ILE A 3 12.51 -3.04 2.40
N LEU A 4 12.08 -3.17 3.66
CA LEU A 4 11.87 -2.00 4.53
C LEU A 4 13.18 -1.46 5.08
N LYS A 5 14.17 -2.33 5.31
CA LYS A 5 15.53 -1.92 5.72
C LYS A 5 16.23 -1.07 4.67
N ASP A 6 15.98 -1.34 3.38
CA ASP A 6 16.47 -0.51 2.28
C ASP A 6 15.95 0.96 2.36
N LEU A 7 14.95 1.23 3.22
CA LEU A 7 14.41 2.57 3.49
C LEU A 7 14.91 3.18 4.82
N ASP A 8 15.78 2.52 5.59
CA ASP A 8 16.23 3.02 6.91
C ASP A 8 16.87 4.42 6.81
N ALA A 9 17.65 4.66 5.75
CA ALA A 9 18.26 5.97 5.45
C ALA A 9 17.23 7.11 5.29
N MET A 10 15.98 6.78 4.96
CA MET A 10 14.89 7.77 4.89
C MET A 10 14.53 8.34 6.26
N PHE A 11 14.82 7.64 7.35
CA PHE A 11 14.45 8.04 8.71
C PHE A 11 15.60 8.65 9.52
N GLU A 12 16.85 8.49 9.06
CA GLU A 12 18.04 9.06 9.71
C GLU A 12 17.97 10.59 9.80
N SER A 13 18.07 11.14 11.01
CA SER A 13 18.04 12.59 11.23
C SER A 13 18.81 12.95 12.50
N ASP A 14 19.70 13.94 12.41
CA ASP A 14 20.48 14.44 13.55
C ASP A 14 19.66 15.34 14.49
N THR A 15 18.45 15.71 14.09
CA THR A 15 17.58 16.64 14.83
C THR A 15 16.21 16.00 15.09
N ILE A 16 15.22 16.30 14.25
CA ILE A 16 13.85 15.82 14.41
C ILE A 16 13.63 14.65 13.46
N LYS A 17 13.10 13.55 13.98
CA LYS A 17 12.73 12.39 13.16
C LYS A 17 11.65 12.78 12.15
N PRO A 18 11.71 12.29 10.91
CA PRO A 18 10.65 12.53 9.93
C PRO A 18 9.28 12.06 10.44
N THR A 19 8.24 12.82 10.15
CA THR A 19 6.85 12.52 10.58
C THR A 19 6.08 11.63 9.59
N PHE A 20 6.64 11.37 8.41
CA PHE A 20 6.12 10.36 7.49
C PHE A 20 6.58 8.95 7.92
N ASN A 21 5.95 7.92 7.36
CA ASN A 21 6.27 6.51 7.62
C ASN A 21 6.47 5.73 6.30
N HIS A 22 6.75 4.43 6.40
CA HIS A 22 6.94 3.56 5.23
C HIS A 22 5.78 3.58 4.24
N ALA A 23 4.52 3.66 4.71
CA ALA A 23 3.36 3.71 3.82
C ALA A 23 3.36 4.98 2.97
N HIS A 24 3.74 6.13 3.53
CA HIS A 24 3.88 7.38 2.77
C HIS A 24 4.99 7.29 1.71
N ILE A 25 6.14 6.70 2.06
CA ILE A 25 7.26 6.50 1.13
C ILE A 25 6.80 5.62 -0.04
N LEU A 26 6.28 4.43 0.25
CA LEU A 26 5.93 3.46 -0.78
C LEU A 26 4.73 3.91 -1.64
N LEU A 27 3.72 4.53 -1.03
CA LEU A 27 2.61 5.11 -1.77
C LEU A 27 3.07 6.24 -2.68
N SER A 28 4.07 7.05 -2.26
CA SER A 28 4.62 8.10 -3.13
C SER A 28 5.27 7.52 -4.38
N LEU A 29 6.02 6.41 -4.26
CA LEU A 29 6.65 5.73 -5.41
C LEU A 29 5.60 5.18 -6.38
N LEU A 30 4.55 4.54 -5.85
CA LEU A 30 3.40 4.10 -6.67
C LEU A 30 2.71 5.27 -7.37
N ILE A 31 2.60 6.43 -6.72
CA ILE A 31 2.02 7.63 -7.34
C ILE A 31 2.95 8.16 -8.45
N PHE A 32 4.27 8.19 -8.24
CA PHE A 32 5.23 8.62 -9.25
C PHE A 32 5.22 7.70 -10.48
N GLU A 33 5.12 6.38 -10.29
CA GLU A 33 4.97 5.40 -11.38
C GLU A 33 3.76 5.74 -12.27
N ASN A 34 2.63 6.11 -11.67
CA ASN A 34 1.41 6.49 -12.39
C ASN A 34 1.45 7.92 -13.00
N HIS A 35 2.52 8.68 -12.80
CA HIS A 35 2.68 10.05 -13.31
C HIS A 35 4.06 10.23 -13.98
N PRO A 36 4.31 9.57 -15.13
CA PRO A 36 5.63 9.59 -15.78
C PRO A 36 6.05 10.99 -16.28
N GLN A 37 5.09 11.91 -16.45
CA GLN A 37 5.36 13.31 -16.80
C GLN A 37 5.78 14.17 -15.61
N GLY A 38 5.62 13.66 -14.39
CA GLY A 38 5.94 14.34 -13.15
C GLY A 38 4.70 14.73 -12.34
N ILE A 39 4.86 14.70 -11.02
CA ILE A 39 3.87 15.22 -10.07
C ILE A 39 4.52 16.21 -9.11
N GLY A 40 3.84 17.34 -8.90
CA GLY A 40 4.30 18.39 -8.00
C GLY A 40 4.06 18.07 -6.52
N ARG A 41 4.87 18.66 -5.63
CA ARG A 41 4.79 18.48 -4.17
C ARG A 41 3.40 18.76 -3.59
N TYR A 42 2.69 19.78 -4.09
CA TYR A 42 1.36 20.14 -3.58
C TYR A 42 0.35 19.02 -3.84
N ARG A 43 0.31 18.46 -5.04
CA ARG A 43 -0.56 17.33 -5.35
C ARG A 43 -0.14 16.08 -4.59
N LEU A 44 1.17 15.80 -4.48
CA LEU A 44 1.67 14.66 -3.71
C LEU A 44 1.26 14.74 -2.23
N LYS A 45 1.32 15.93 -1.62
CA LYS A 45 0.85 16.19 -0.25
C LYS A 45 -0.63 15.78 -0.07
N GLU A 46 -1.49 16.20 -0.99
CA GLU A 46 -2.93 15.87 -0.97
C GLU A 46 -3.20 14.38 -1.20
N GLU A 47 -2.39 13.69 -2.01
CA GLU A 47 -2.54 12.26 -2.25
C GLU A 47 -2.10 11.38 -1.07
N LEU A 48 -1.16 11.89 -0.27
CA LEU A 48 -0.56 11.21 0.87
C LEU A 48 -1.17 11.63 2.23
N LEU A 49 -2.04 12.65 2.26
CA LEU A 49 -2.67 13.17 3.48
C LEU A 49 -1.67 13.65 4.55
N ILE A 50 -0.60 14.32 4.12
CA ILE A 50 0.47 14.81 4.99
C ILE A 50 0.57 16.33 5.02
N GLY A 51 1.30 16.89 5.99
CA GLY A 51 1.59 18.33 6.04
C GLY A 51 2.57 18.79 4.96
N MET A 52 2.57 20.09 4.65
CA MET A 52 3.45 20.68 3.63
C MET A 52 4.94 20.51 3.96
N GLY A 53 5.31 20.67 5.24
CA GLY A 53 6.67 20.42 5.72
C GLY A 53 7.09 18.95 5.55
N THR A 54 6.19 18.02 5.92
CA THR A 54 6.39 16.58 5.74
C THR A 54 6.58 16.20 4.28
N ALA A 55 5.76 16.73 3.37
CA ALA A 55 5.89 16.49 1.94
C ALA A 55 7.22 17.02 1.37
N ARG A 56 7.67 18.21 1.81
CA ARG A 56 8.99 18.75 1.42
C ARG A 56 10.12 17.84 1.91
N SER A 57 10.05 17.41 3.16
CA SER A 57 11.04 16.50 3.75
C SER A 57 11.10 15.16 3.02
N LEU A 58 9.94 14.55 2.75
CA LEU A 58 9.82 13.28 2.01
C LEU A 58 10.48 13.36 0.63
N ILE A 59 10.13 14.37 -0.16
CA ILE A 59 10.70 14.56 -1.51
C ILE A 59 12.21 14.78 -1.46
N THR A 60 12.67 15.62 -0.51
CA THR A 60 14.09 15.91 -0.37
C THR A 60 14.86 14.63 -0.08
N ARG A 61 14.35 13.79 0.84
CA ARG A 61 15.01 12.52 1.20
C ARG A 61 14.94 11.48 0.08
N LEU A 62 13.80 11.33 -0.58
CA LEU A 62 13.66 10.44 -1.74
C LEU A 62 14.68 10.76 -2.84
N LYS A 63 14.99 12.05 -3.03
CA LYS A 63 15.92 12.54 -4.04
C LYS A 63 17.38 12.48 -3.56
N ASP A 64 17.68 13.03 -2.38
CA ASP A 64 19.05 13.26 -1.91
C ASP A 64 19.63 12.12 -1.06
N LYS A 65 18.80 11.25 -0.45
CA LYS A 65 19.27 10.18 0.45
C LYS A 65 19.27 8.79 -0.19
N VAL A 66 18.30 8.51 -1.05
CA VAL A 66 18.13 7.18 -1.67
C VAL A 66 18.11 7.23 -3.20
N ASP A 67 18.15 8.42 -3.82
CA ASP A 67 18.13 8.60 -5.28
C ASP A 67 16.98 7.85 -5.97
N PHE A 68 15.77 7.85 -5.39
CA PHE A 68 14.60 7.19 -5.96
C PHE A 68 13.78 8.09 -6.88
N ILE A 69 13.95 9.40 -6.77
CA ILE A 69 13.24 10.38 -7.61
C ILE A 69 14.17 11.47 -8.11
N LYS A 70 13.83 12.03 -9.27
CA LYS A 70 14.48 13.22 -9.84
C LYS A 70 13.45 14.26 -10.26
N VAL A 71 13.89 15.50 -10.42
CA VAL A 71 13.04 16.57 -10.97
C VAL A 71 12.88 16.35 -12.48
N SER A 72 11.64 16.30 -12.95
CA SER A 72 11.35 16.34 -14.38
C SER A 72 11.35 17.79 -14.86
N VAL A 73 12.03 18.04 -15.97
CA VAL A 73 12.14 19.37 -16.59
C VAL A 73 11.54 19.28 -17.98
N GLY A 74 10.53 20.09 -18.25
CA GLY A 74 9.96 20.23 -19.57
C GLY A 74 10.97 20.86 -20.50
N ILE A 75 11.09 20.30 -21.70
CA ILE A 75 11.88 20.86 -22.80
C ILE A 75 10.95 21.68 -23.70
N ASP A 76 11.43 22.81 -24.19
CA ASP A 76 10.77 23.53 -25.25
C ASP A 76 11.10 22.94 -26.64
N GLN A 77 10.49 23.52 -27.67
CA GLN A 77 10.68 23.16 -29.07
C GLN A 77 12.12 23.36 -29.59
N ASN A 78 12.99 24.02 -28.82
CA ASN A 78 14.42 24.21 -29.10
C ASN A 78 15.30 23.34 -28.18
N ASN A 79 14.71 22.34 -27.52
CA ASN A 79 15.37 21.43 -26.58
C ASN A 79 15.95 22.13 -25.34
N GLN A 80 15.42 23.31 -24.97
CA GLN A 80 15.84 24.07 -23.80
C GLN A 80 14.95 23.81 -22.57
N PRO A 81 15.51 23.79 -21.35
CA PRO A 81 14.75 23.70 -20.10
C PRO A 81 13.73 24.84 -19.98
N LYS A 82 12.44 24.52 -19.98
CA LYS A 82 11.36 25.50 -19.90
C LYS A 82 10.78 25.62 -18.49
N ASN A 83 10.30 24.52 -17.92
CA ASN A 83 9.58 24.50 -16.64
C ASN A 83 9.80 23.20 -15.86
N ARG A 84 9.79 23.25 -14.53
CA ARG A 84 9.78 22.03 -13.70
C ARG A 84 8.39 21.39 -13.74
N LEU A 85 8.29 20.15 -14.23
CA LEU A 85 7.04 19.40 -14.36
C LEU A 85 6.67 18.61 -13.09
N GLY A 86 7.58 18.57 -12.11
CA GLY A 86 7.40 17.85 -10.85
C GLY A 86 8.51 16.85 -10.64
N HIS A 87 8.21 15.75 -9.95
CA HIS A 87 9.15 14.67 -9.70
C HIS A 87 8.70 13.37 -10.37
N ILE A 88 9.67 12.59 -10.84
CA ILE A 88 9.50 11.27 -11.47
C ILE A 88 10.46 10.28 -10.83
N LEU A 89 10.21 8.98 -11.01
CA LEU A 89 11.13 7.94 -10.55
C LEU A 89 12.47 8.00 -11.30
N THR A 90 13.55 7.67 -10.61
CA THR A 90 14.84 7.29 -11.21
C THR A 90 14.84 5.80 -11.54
N GLU A 91 15.90 5.32 -12.18
CA GLU A 91 16.10 3.88 -12.39
C GLU A 91 16.20 3.12 -11.05
N ASN A 92 16.93 3.66 -10.08
CA ASN A 92 17.01 3.09 -8.72
C ASN A 92 15.63 2.99 -8.05
N GLY A 93 14.81 4.04 -8.19
CA GLY A 93 13.44 4.05 -7.68
C GLY A 93 12.55 3.02 -8.35
N ILE A 94 12.68 2.84 -9.68
CA ILE A 94 11.95 1.81 -10.44
C ILE A 94 12.36 0.41 -9.98
N ILE A 95 13.66 0.12 -9.90
CA ILE A 95 14.18 -1.19 -9.47
C ILE A 95 13.67 -1.55 -8.06
N PHE A 96 13.71 -0.58 -7.13
CA PHE A 96 13.17 -0.77 -5.79
C PHE A 96 11.67 -1.03 -5.81
N LEU A 97 10.91 -0.22 -6.57
CA LEU A 97 9.45 -0.36 -6.65
C LEU A 97 9.02 -1.70 -7.25
N GLU A 98 9.73 -2.21 -8.26
CA GLU A 98 9.47 -3.53 -8.84
C GLU A 98 9.73 -4.67 -7.84
N ARG A 99 10.79 -4.57 -7.04
CA ARG A 99 11.02 -5.51 -5.92
C ARG A 99 9.88 -5.45 -4.89
N PHE A 100 9.36 -4.24 -4.63
CA PHE A 100 8.24 -4.04 -3.72
C PHE A 100 6.95 -4.64 -4.26
N LYS A 101 6.62 -4.42 -5.53
CA LYS A 101 5.43 -4.95 -6.19
C LYS A 101 5.44 -6.48 -6.27
N LYS A 102 6.61 -7.14 -6.26
CA LYS A 102 6.66 -8.61 -6.11
C LYS A 102 6.11 -9.10 -4.76
N LYS A 103 6.23 -8.30 -3.69
CA LYS A 103 5.69 -8.64 -2.37
C LYS A 103 4.28 -8.12 -2.18
N ILE A 104 3.98 -6.92 -2.70
CA ILE A 104 2.66 -6.30 -2.66
C ILE A 104 2.22 -5.96 -4.10
N PRO A 105 1.70 -6.95 -4.85
CA PRO A 105 1.40 -6.78 -6.27
C PRO A 105 0.18 -5.93 -6.56
N LEU A 106 -0.69 -5.73 -5.56
CA LEU A 106 -1.98 -5.06 -5.78
C LEU A 106 -2.30 -4.11 -4.64
N LEU A 107 -2.72 -2.90 -5.03
CA LEU A 107 -3.33 -1.89 -4.18
C LEU A 107 -4.44 -1.21 -5.02
N LYS A 108 -5.70 -1.61 -4.84
CA LYS A 108 -6.83 -1.14 -5.68
C LYS A 108 -8.09 -0.89 -4.85
N LYS A 109 -8.93 0.04 -5.28
CA LYS A 109 -10.23 0.27 -4.67
C LYS A 109 -11.09 -1.00 -4.73
N GLY A 110 -11.70 -1.37 -3.61
CA GLY A 110 -12.62 -2.51 -3.53
C GLY A 110 -14.04 -2.14 -3.95
N ASP A 111 -14.83 -3.13 -4.35
CA ASP A 111 -16.27 -2.96 -4.53
C ASP A 111 -17.00 -3.05 -3.19
N LEU A 112 -17.58 -1.93 -2.76
CA LEU A 112 -18.31 -1.86 -1.50
C LEU A 112 -19.48 -2.84 -1.42
N LYS A 113 -20.22 -3.04 -2.52
CA LYS A 113 -21.41 -3.90 -2.52
C LYS A 113 -21.07 -5.35 -2.26
N LEU A 114 -19.93 -5.80 -2.78
CA LEU A 114 -19.43 -7.16 -2.61
C LEU A 114 -18.75 -7.35 -1.24
N LEU A 115 -18.07 -6.32 -0.74
CA LEU A 115 -17.26 -6.41 0.48
C LEU A 115 -18.02 -6.05 1.76
N LYS A 116 -19.24 -5.50 1.67
CA LYS A 116 -20.00 -4.99 2.83
C LYS A 116 -20.19 -6.00 3.97
N GLU A 117 -20.22 -7.30 3.67
CA GLU A 117 -20.44 -8.36 4.66
C GLU A 117 -19.20 -8.69 5.49
N ILE A 118 -18.02 -8.28 5.03
CA ILE A 118 -16.74 -8.61 5.67
C ILE A 118 -15.99 -7.37 6.18
N ILE A 119 -16.62 -6.19 6.12
CA ILE A 119 -16.05 -4.93 6.58
C ILE A 119 -16.95 -4.27 7.62
N ILE A 120 -16.35 -3.51 8.52
CA ILE A 120 -17.08 -2.76 9.54
C ILE A 120 -17.66 -1.46 8.97
N ASP A 121 -18.85 -1.07 9.43
CA ASP A 121 -19.51 0.19 9.08
C ASP A 121 -19.47 0.52 7.58
N ALA A 122 -19.83 -0.45 6.72
CA ALA A 122 -19.71 -0.37 5.27
C ALA A 122 -20.29 0.94 4.67
N GLU A 123 -21.45 1.38 5.17
CA GLU A 123 -22.14 2.58 4.68
C GLU A 123 -21.38 3.90 4.92
N LYS A 124 -20.36 3.89 5.81
CA LYS A 124 -19.55 5.07 6.15
C LYS A 124 -18.13 4.99 5.61
N ASN A 125 -17.78 3.92 4.90
CA ASN A 125 -16.40 3.60 4.56
C ASN A 125 -16.21 3.23 3.09
N TYR A 126 -15.03 3.58 2.59
CA TYR A 126 -14.51 3.10 1.32
C TYR A 126 -13.54 1.94 1.57
N PRO A 127 -13.67 0.82 0.84
CA PRO A 127 -12.69 -0.26 0.91
C PRO A 127 -11.56 -0.05 -0.11
N PHE A 128 -10.33 -0.32 0.32
CA PHE A 128 -9.19 -0.55 -0.57
C PHE A 128 -8.62 -1.92 -0.27
N ILE A 129 -8.25 -2.65 -1.31
CA ILE A 129 -7.70 -3.99 -1.23
C ILE A 129 -6.20 -3.88 -1.46
N CYS A 130 -5.44 -4.49 -0.56
CA CYS A 130 -4.01 -4.67 -0.69
C CYS A 130 -3.66 -6.15 -0.53
N ILE A 131 -2.86 -6.69 -1.43
CA ILE A 131 -2.49 -8.12 -1.42
C ILE A 131 -1.03 -8.24 -1.05
N VAL A 132 -0.74 -9.10 -0.06
CA VAL A 132 0.62 -9.42 0.36
C VAL A 132 0.91 -10.87 0.04
N LYS A 133 1.90 -11.10 -0.82
CA LYS A 133 2.34 -12.45 -1.20
C LYS A 133 2.99 -13.15 -0.02
N LYS A 134 2.58 -14.38 0.32
CA LYS A 134 3.16 -15.18 1.43
C LYS A 134 3.32 -14.36 2.73
N GLY A 135 2.23 -13.75 3.19
CA GLY A 135 2.17 -12.89 4.39
C GLY A 135 1.62 -13.58 5.64
N ASP A 136 1.06 -14.78 5.47
CA ASP A 136 0.36 -15.55 6.50
C ASP A 136 1.20 -15.87 7.74
N SER A 137 2.50 -16.10 7.59
CA SER A 137 3.41 -16.34 8.74
C SER A 137 3.44 -15.22 9.79
N LYS A 138 3.00 -14.00 9.44
CA LYS A 138 2.99 -12.82 10.31
C LYS A 138 1.60 -12.38 10.73
N ILE A 139 0.55 -13.09 10.32
CA ILE A 139 -0.82 -12.77 10.70
C ILE A 139 -1.33 -13.74 11.77
N LYS A 140 -1.86 -13.19 12.86
CA LYS A 140 -2.52 -13.97 13.91
C LYS A 140 -4.03 -13.89 13.78
N TYR A 141 -4.59 -12.74 14.18
CA TYR A 141 -6.04 -12.48 14.17
C TYR A 141 -6.41 -11.27 13.30
N GLY A 142 -5.44 -10.67 12.61
CA GLY A 142 -5.65 -9.42 11.86
C GLY A 142 -5.73 -8.16 12.72
N MET A 143 -5.60 -8.26 14.05
CA MET A 143 -5.69 -7.11 14.96
C MET A 143 -4.52 -6.13 14.76
N GLU A 144 -3.30 -6.64 14.59
CA GLU A 144 -2.13 -5.81 14.35
C GLU A 144 -2.26 -5.00 13.04
N GLN A 145 -2.86 -5.61 12.01
CA GLN A 145 -3.14 -4.97 10.72
C GLN A 145 -4.24 -3.91 10.86
N ARG A 146 -5.32 -4.20 11.59
CA ARG A 146 -6.38 -3.24 11.89
C ARG A 146 -5.83 -2.02 12.64
N ASP A 147 -5.06 -2.25 13.69
CA ASP A 147 -4.49 -1.17 14.50
C ASP A 147 -3.47 -0.36 13.70
N ALA A 148 -2.71 -1.01 12.81
CA ALA A 148 -1.83 -0.30 11.86
C ALA A 148 -2.62 0.57 10.87
N ALA A 149 -3.77 0.12 10.36
CA ALA A 149 -4.65 0.94 9.52
C ALA A 149 -5.16 2.17 10.30
N ILE A 150 -5.58 2.00 11.55
CA ILE A 150 -6.08 3.10 12.40
C ILE A 150 -4.98 4.12 12.70
N LYS A 151 -3.73 3.70 12.91
CA LYS A 151 -2.57 4.60 13.15
C LYS A 151 -2.32 5.62 12.04
N VAL A 152 -2.82 5.39 10.83
CA VAL A 152 -2.73 6.33 9.70
C VAL A 152 -4.08 6.98 9.36
N ASN A 153 -4.96 7.09 10.37
CA ASN A 153 -6.31 7.65 10.28
C ASN A 153 -7.28 6.85 9.40
N GLY A 154 -7.01 5.56 9.17
CA GLY A 154 -8.02 4.66 8.61
C GLY A 154 -9.09 4.29 9.64
N SER A 155 -10.22 3.77 9.18
CA SER A 155 -11.29 3.29 10.06
C SER A 155 -11.05 1.87 10.57
N GLY A 156 -10.13 1.13 9.95
CA GLY A 156 -9.79 -0.24 10.29
C GLY A 156 -9.27 -1.03 9.10
N ALA A 157 -9.09 -2.33 9.30
CA ALA A 157 -8.81 -3.27 8.22
C ALA A 157 -9.35 -4.67 8.56
N THR A 158 -9.85 -5.36 7.53
CA THR A 158 -10.16 -6.80 7.58
C THR A 158 -9.05 -7.55 6.84
N CYS A 159 -8.70 -8.73 7.32
CA CYS A 159 -7.72 -9.59 6.67
C CYS A 159 -8.32 -10.95 6.34
N LEU A 160 -7.97 -11.50 5.18
CA LEU A 160 -8.28 -12.85 4.75
C LEU A 160 -7.01 -13.53 4.26
N VAL A 161 -6.84 -14.81 4.57
CA VAL A 161 -5.69 -15.61 4.12
C VAL A 161 -6.18 -16.62 3.09
N PHE A 162 -5.47 -16.72 1.97
CA PHE A 162 -5.72 -17.80 1.02
C PHE A 162 -5.02 -19.08 1.47
N ASN A 163 -5.78 -20.13 1.76
CA ASN A 163 -5.24 -21.38 2.29
C ASN A 163 -4.77 -22.37 1.20
N GLY A 164 -4.92 -22.00 -0.07
CA GLY A 164 -4.67 -22.86 -1.23
C GLY A 164 -5.94 -23.15 -2.05
N ASP A 165 -7.11 -22.98 -1.44
CA ASP A 165 -8.41 -23.26 -2.07
C ASP A 165 -9.44 -22.15 -1.78
N HIS A 166 -9.50 -21.73 -0.52
CA HIS A 166 -10.46 -20.76 0.01
C HIS A 166 -9.80 -19.55 0.66
N PHE A 167 -10.57 -18.47 0.76
CA PHE A 167 -10.23 -17.33 1.59
C PHE A 167 -10.81 -17.52 2.98
N VAL A 168 -9.96 -17.50 4.00
CA VAL A 168 -10.35 -17.76 5.38
C VAL A 168 -10.01 -16.59 6.29
N PHE A 169 -10.88 -16.33 7.26
CA PHE A 169 -10.58 -15.38 8.32
C PHE A 169 -9.45 -15.91 9.21
N PRO A 170 -8.51 -15.05 9.62
CA PRO A 170 -7.43 -15.44 10.51
C PRO A 170 -8.00 -15.80 11.91
N ALA A 171 -7.81 -17.05 12.35
CA ALA A 171 -8.19 -17.54 13.67
C ALA A 171 -6.96 -17.96 14.48
N SER A 172 -7.10 -18.07 15.81
CA SER A 172 -5.99 -18.44 16.71
C SER A 172 -5.25 -19.68 16.23
N SER A 173 -3.92 -19.61 16.23
CA SER A 173 -2.99 -20.68 15.85
C SER A 173 -3.06 -21.97 16.68
N ASN A 174 -4.02 -22.11 17.60
CA ASN A 174 -4.18 -23.32 18.43
C ASN A 174 -5.17 -24.33 17.85
N VAL A 175 -5.58 -24.13 16.60
CA VAL A 175 -6.48 -25.05 15.91
C VAL A 175 -5.82 -25.42 14.59
N ASP A 176 -5.05 -26.50 14.60
CA ASP A 176 -4.45 -27.13 13.41
C ASP A 176 -5.52 -27.67 12.43
N ASN A 177 -6.82 -27.56 12.76
CA ASN A 177 -7.88 -27.75 11.79
C ASN A 177 -8.05 -26.49 10.94
N SER A 178 -7.48 -26.51 9.73
CA SER A 178 -7.82 -25.61 8.64
C SER A 178 -9.33 -25.49 8.39
N ASP A 179 -10.10 -26.49 8.84
CA ASP A 179 -11.54 -26.63 8.64
C ASP A 179 -12.38 -25.83 9.64
N LEU A 180 -11.76 -25.26 10.69
CA LEU A 180 -12.45 -24.44 11.71
C LEU A 180 -12.30 -22.93 11.47
N LYS A 181 -11.67 -22.51 10.37
CA LYS A 181 -11.62 -21.10 10.00
C LYS A 181 -12.84 -20.74 9.15
N GLU A 182 -13.58 -19.71 9.57
CA GLU A 182 -14.71 -19.19 8.81
C GLU A 182 -14.24 -18.80 7.40
N LYS A 183 -14.91 -19.36 6.40
CA LYS A 183 -14.63 -19.08 4.98
C LYS A 183 -15.37 -17.82 4.56
N ALA A 184 -14.75 -17.04 3.68
CA ALA A 184 -15.48 -15.99 2.97
C ALA A 184 -16.59 -16.61 2.10
N ASN A 185 -17.66 -15.86 1.88
CA ASN A 185 -18.73 -16.30 0.99
C ASN A 185 -18.20 -16.46 -0.46
N ILE A 186 -18.89 -17.27 -1.27
CA ILE A 186 -18.45 -17.59 -2.64
C ILE A 186 -18.30 -16.35 -3.53
N ASN A 187 -19.20 -15.37 -3.40
CA ASN A 187 -19.16 -14.15 -4.21
C ASN A 187 -17.88 -13.33 -3.95
N ILE A 188 -17.41 -13.31 -2.70
CA ILE A 188 -16.17 -12.64 -2.31
C ILE A 188 -14.96 -13.42 -2.81
N GLU A 189 -14.99 -14.75 -2.75
CA GLU A 189 -13.90 -15.57 -3.29
C GLU A 189 -13.74 -15.35 -4.80
N ASP A 190 -14.84 -15.38 -5.55
CA ASP A 190 -14.85 -15.16 -6.99
C ASP A 190 -14.34 -13.76 -7.33
N TYR A 191 -14.82 -12.75 -6.61
CA TYR A 191 -14.34 -11.37 -6.76
C TYR A 191 -12.82 -11.25 -6.57
N PHE A 192 -12.25 -11.89 -5.55
CA PHE A 192 -10.80 -11.84 -5.32
C PHE A 192 -10.00 -12.64 -6.35
N LYS A 193 -10.52 -13.79 -6.80
CA LYS A 193 -9.91 -14.59 -7.87
C LYS A 193 -9.88 -13.78 -9.17
N GLU A 194 -10.99 -13.17 -9.57
CA GLU A 194 -11.08 -12.28 -10.73
C GLU A 194 -10.14 -11.08 -10.61
N LEU A 195 -10.07 -10.46 -9.42
CA LEU A 195 -9.20 -9.32 -9.16
C LEU A 195 -7.73 -9.66 -9.42
N ILE A 196 -7.25 -10.81 -8.95
CA ILE A 196 -5.88 -11.28 -9.17
C ILE A 196 -5.63 -11.61 -10.65
N LEU A 197 -6.57 -12.31 -11.29
CA LEU A 197 -6.45 -12.67 -12.71
C LEU A 197 -6.37 -11.41 -13.59
N SER A 198 -7.21 -10.40 -13.30
CA SER A 198 -7.19 -9.11 -14.01
C SER A 198 -5.91 -8.30 -13.81
N ALA A 199 -5.15 -8.60 -12.76
CA ALA A 199 -3.86 -7.99 -12.46
C ALA A 199 -2.68 -8.82 -13.00
N ASN A 200 -2.94 -9.82 -13.85
CA ASN A 200 -1.96 -10.78 -14.36
C ASN A 200 -1.16 -11.49 -13.25
N GLY A 201 -1.77 -11.63 -12.08
CA GLY A 201 -1.18 -12.29 -10.93
C GLY A 201 -1.61 -13.75 -10.84
N PHE A 202 -1.00 -14.45 -9.88
CA PHE A 202 -1.41 -15.79 -9.47
C PHE A 202 -1.54 -15.82 -7.96
N LEU A 203 -2.52 -16.59 -7.50
CA LEU A 203 -2.84 -16.76 -6.10
C LEU A 203 -2.04 -17.94 -5.55
N GLU A 204 -1.38 -17.76 -4.41
CA GLU A 204 -0.61 -18.80 -3.74
C GLU A 204 -1.10 -18.99 -2.31
N LYS A 205 -1.03 -20.23 -1.81
CA LYS A 205 -1.23 -20.50 -0.38
C LYS A 205 -0.35 -19.58 0.46
N GLY A 206 -0.96 -18.93 1.44
CA GLY A 206 -0.32 -17.98 2.34
C GLY A 206 -0.37 -16.52 1.87
N ASP A 207 -0.94 -16.24 0.71
CA ASP A 207 -1.27 -14.87 0.32
C ASP A 207 -2.31 -14.28 1.26
N VAL A 208 -2.13 -13.00 1.62
CA VAL A 208 -3.01 -12.29 2.53
C VAL A 208 -3.65 -11.11 1.82
N PHE A 209 -4.97 -11.05 1.88
CA PHE A 209 -5.79 -9.97 1.36
C PHE A 209 -6.18 -9.09 2.52
N ILE A 210 -5.84 -7.81 2.41
CA ILE A 210 -6.14 -6.80 3.41
C ILE A 210 -7.12 -5.82 2.79
N ILE A 211 -8.29 -5.69 3.40
CA ILE A 211 -9.28 -4.69 3.06
C ILE A 211 -9.17 -3.57 4.08
N GLY A 212 -8.41 -2.52 3.77
CA GLY A 212 -8.34 -1.33 4.64
C GLY A 212 -9.47 -0.36 4.33
N LEU A 213 -9.90 0.36 5.37
CA LEU A 213 -11.10 1.18 5.37
C LEU A 213 -10.76 2.64 5.70
N GLY A 214 -11.57 3.55 5.19
CA GLY A 214 -11.54 4.97 5.54
C GLY A 214 -12.81 5.68 5.10
N ASP A 215 -13.15 6.76 5.79
CA ASP A 215 -14.27 7.65 5.45
C ASP A 215 -14.06 8.42 4.12
N GLU A 216 -12.85 8.36 3.55
CA GLU A 216 -12.54 8.82 2.20
C GLU A 216 -11.60 7.85 1.47
N PRO A 217 -11.61 7.81 0.12
CA PRO A 217 -10.80 6.86 -0.65
C PRO A 217 -9.29 6.95 -0.39
N LYS A 218 -8.77 8.15 -0.12
CA LYS A 218 -7.33 8.36 0.14
C LYS A 218 -6.90 7.77 1.47
N LYS A 219 -7.71 7.92 2.53
CA LYS A 219 -7.48 7.29 3.83
C LYS A 219 -7.55 5.77 3.71
N ALA A 220 -8.57 5.24 3.03
CA ALA A 220 -8.69 3.80 2.79
C ALA A 220 -7.46 3.21 2.09
N ARG A 221 -6.95 3.89 1.05
CA ARG A 221 -5.73 3.49 0.33
C ARG A 221 -4.50 3.47 1.23
N LEU A 222 -4.29 4.53 2.01
CA LEU A 222 -3.15 4.64 2.93
C LEU A 222 -3.25 3.61 4.07
N ALA A 223 -4.44 3.42 4.64
CA ALA A 223 -4.74 2.46 5.68
C ALA A 223 -4.46 1.01 5.22
N SER A 224 -4.92 0.66 4.02
CA SER A 224 -4.71 -0.67 3.43
C SER A 224 -3.23 -0.97 3.23
N LEU A 225 -2.48 -0.01 2.69
CA LEU A 225 -1.05 -0.16 2.50
C LEU A 225 -0.35 -0.26 3.86
N ASN A 226 -0.64 0.62 4.82
CA ASN A 226 0.04 0.60 6.12
C ASN A 226 -0.22 -0.69 6.90
N ALA A 227 -1.44 -1.23 6.82
CA ALA A 227 -1.77 -2.55 7.34
C ALA A 227 -0.94 -3.65 6.65
N ALA A 228 -0.84 -3.62 5.33
CA ALA A 228 -0.06 -4.58 4.55
C ALA A 228 1.43 -4.61 4.89
N LEU A 229 2.02 -3.46 5.20
CA LEU A 229 3.44 -3.37 5.55
C LEU A 229 3.81 -4.09 6.85
N THR A 230 2.83 -4.39 7.72
CA THR A 230 3.08 -5.19 8.92
C THR A 230 3.43 -6.65 8.62
N LEU A 231 3.10 -7.12 7.41
CA LEU A 231 3.30 -8.51 6.98
C LEU A 231 4.59 -8.74 6.16
N ILE A 232 5.46 -7.74 6.00
CA ILE A 232 6.64 -7.84 5.12
C ILE A 232 7.97 -7.65 5.84
#